data_AF-A0AB34H5E4-F1
#
_entry.id   AF-A0AB34H5E4-F1
#
_cell.length_a   1.000
_cell.length_b   1.000
_cell.length_c   1.000
_cell.angle_alpha   90.00
_cell.angle_beta   90.00
_cell.angle_gamma   90.00
#
_symmetry.space_group_name_H-M   'P 1'
#
loop_
_entity.id
_entity.type
_entity.pdbx_description
1 polymer ?
#
loop_
_entity_poly.entity_id
_entity_poly.type
_entity_poly.pdbx_seq_one_letter_code
_entity_poly.pdbx_strand_id
1 'polypeptide(L)'
;MKWEVSIFLIFLLNFSESRTMQKNAYGIASILDSSPCSAEMNLVDLATIFFAQFVQEATYKEVSQMVKDVLTVIEKSTGSEQPAGCLENQVSAFLEEICHEKEIPEKYGLSDCCSQSGEERHDCFLAHKKAAPESIPPFQVPEPVTSCKAYEEDRELFMNR
;
A
#
# COMPACT_ATOMS: atom_id res chain seq x y z
N MET A 1 -61.94 -8.08 -11.17
CA MET A 1 -60.88 -7.42 -11.97
C MET A 1 -60.08 -6.35 -11.24
N LYS A 2 -60.63 -5.61 -10.26
CA LYS A 2 -59.88 -4.57 -9.52
C LYS A 2 -58.89 -5.11 -8.47
N TRP A 3 -59.16 -6.28 -7.88
CA TRP A 3 -58.30 -6.83 -6.81
C TRP A 3 -57.04 -7.51 -7.36
N GLU A 4 -57.13 -8.11 -8.55
CA GLU A 4 -55.99 -8.71 -9.26
C GLU A 4 -54.87 -7.69 -9.52
N VAL A 5 -55.23 -6.46 -9.91
CA VAL A 5 -54.26 -5.38 -10.16
C VAL A 5 -53.59 -4.91 -8.86
N SER A 6 -54.33 -4.88 -7.75
CA SER A 6 -53.77 -4.56 -6.43
C SER A 6 -52.78 -5.63 -5.94
N ILE A 7 -53.06 -6.91 -6.19
CA ILE A 7 -52.16 -8.01 -5.82
C ILE A 7 -50.86 -7.92 -6.65
N PHE A 8 -50.97 -7.67 -7.96
CA PHE A 8 -49.80 -7.48 -8.82
C PHE A 8 -48.92 -6.28 -8.40
N LEU A 9 -49.53 -5.16 -7.99
CA LEU A 9 -48.78 -3.98 -7.53
C LEU A 9 -48.05 -4.23 -6.20
N ILE A 10 -48.63 -5.01 -5.29
CA ILE A 10 -47.97 -5.40 -4.04
C ILE A 10 -46.78 -6.32 -4.34
N PHE A 11 -46.91 -7.28 -5.25
CA PHE A 11 -45.77 -8.10 -5.68
C PHE A 11 -44.65 -7.27 -6.31
N LEU A 12 -44.97 -6.30 -7.17
CA LEU A 12 -43.96 -5.41 -7.78
C LEU A 12 -43.22 -4.53 -6.75
N LEU A 13 -43.88 -4.10 -5.68
CA LEU A 13 -43.24 -3.33 -4.59
C LEU A 13 -42.36 -4.19 -3.67
N ASN A 14 -42.59 -5.51 -3.60
CA ASN A 14 -41.70 -6.43 -2.89
C ASN A 14 -40.49 -6.87 -3.72
N PHE A 15 -40.50 -6.66 -5.05
CA PHE A 15 -39.33 -6.84 -5.92
C PHE A 15 -38.44 -5.60 -6.02
N SER A 16 -38.76 -4.52 -5.31
CA SER A 16 -37.79 -3.47 -4.98
C SER A 16 -37.17 -3.68 -3.60
N GLU A 17 -36.92 -4.94 -3.22
CA GLU A 17 -35.75 -5.20 -2.38
C GLU A 17 -34.57 -4.59 -3.12
N SER A 18 -34.22 -3.36 -2.73
CA SER A 18 -32.88 -2.85 -2.89
C SER A 18 -32.03 -3.95 -2.31
N ARG A 19 -31.42 -4.77 -3.18
CA ARG A 19 -30.34 -5.66 -2.79
C ARG A 19 -29.51 -4.82 -1.87
N THR A 20 -29.53 -5.24 -0.62
CA THR A 20 -28.86 -4.63 0.50
C THR A 20 -27.67 -3.89 -0.04
N MET A 21 -27.65 -2.56 0.12
CA MET A 21 -26.45 -1.79 -0.13
C MET A 21 -25.40 -2.51 0.71
N GLN A 22 -24.56 -3.29 0.03
CA GLN A 22 -23.65 -4.19 0.70
C GLN A 22 -22.76 -3.21 1.43
N LYS A 23 -22.94 -3.14 2.75
CA LYS A 23 -22.21 -2.25 3.64
C LYS A 23 -20.83 -2.85 3.84
N ASN A 24 -20.19 -3.17 2.71
CA ASN A 24 -18.80 -3.48 2.61
C ASN A 24 -18.13 -2.13 2.44
N ALA A 25 -17.92 -1.45 3.56
CA ALA A 25 -16.95 -0.37 3.65
C ALA A 25 -15.53 -0.86 3.27
N TYR A 26 -15.33 -2.19 3.18
CA TYR A 26 -14.22 -2.85 2.51
C TYR A 26 -14.68 -3.49 1.21
N GLY A 27 -14.78 -2.66 0.17
CA GLY A 27 -15.15 -3.03 -1.20
C GLY A 27 -13.96 -3.37 -2.10
N ILE A 28 -12.84 -3.84 -1.54
CA ILE A 28 -11.84 -4.62 -2.29
C ILE A 28 -11.82 -6.03 -1.70
N ALA A 29 -12.94 -6.74 -1.82
CA ALA A 29 -12.86 -8.16 -2.14
C ALA A 29 -12.64 -8.24 -3.66
N SER A 30 -11.47 -7.77 -4.12
CA SER A 30 -11.06 -8.05 -5.49
C SER A 30 -10.70 -9.53 -5.52
N ILE A 31 -11.57 -10.30 -6.15
CA ILE A 31 -11.34 -11.52 -6.93
C ILE A 31 -9.84 -11.85 -7.13
N LEU A 32 -9.19 -12.25 -6.06
CA LEU A 32 -8.06 -13.15 -6.01
C LEU A 32 -8.50 -14.12 -4.93
N ASP A 33 -9.10 -15.19 -5.43
CA ASP A 33 -9.18 -16.48 -4.78
C ASP A 33 -8.06 -16.63 -3.75
N SER A 34 -8.39 -17.15 -2.57
CA SER A 34 -7.47 -17.38 -1.47
C SER A 34 -6.29 -18.26 -1.92
N SER A 35 -5.31 -17.67 -2.59
CA SER A 35 -3.96 -18.19 -2.55
C SER A 35 -3.53 -18.04 -1.09
N PRO A 36 -2.89 -19.06 -0.48
CA PRO A 36 -2.19 -18.80 0.76
C PRO A 36 -1.35 -17.55 0.57
N CYS A 37 -1.23 -16.68 1.58
CA CYS A 37 -0.41 -15.45 1.56
C CYS A 37 1.02 -15.64 0.99
N SER A 38 1.43 -16.89 0.77
CA SER A 38 2.46 -17.48 -0.08
C SER A 38 2.42 -17.11 -1.59
N ALA A 39 2.25 -15.85 -1.95
CA ALA A 39 3.12 -15.38 -3.02
C ALA A 39 4.47 -15.13 -2.35
N GLU A 40 5.55 -15.68 -2.90
CA GLU A 40 6.90 -15.37 -2.42
C GLU A 40 7.20 -13.91 -2.80
N MET A 41 6.64 -12.99 -2.02
CA MET A 41 6.76 -11.57 -2.24
C MET A 41 8.11 -11.15 -1.69
N ASN A 42 8.94 -10.55 -2.54
CA ASN A 42 10.15 -9.92 -2.07
C ASN A 42 9.77 -8.68 -1.23
N LEU A 43 9.80 -8.85 0.09
CA LEU A 43 9.43 -7.80 1.04
C LEU A 43 10.31 -6.55 0.88
N VAL A 44 11.55 -6.72 0.42
CA VAL A 44 12.46 -5.60 0.11
C VAL A 44 11.87 -4.75 -1.01
N ASP A 45 11.52 -5.37 -2.13
CA ASP A 45 10.97 -4.66 -3.30
C ASP A 45 9.64 -4.00 -2.95
N LEU A 46 8.79 -4.71 -2.22
CA LEU A 46 7.49 -4.22 -1.79
C LEU A 46 7.61 -3.01 -0.84
N ALA A 47 8.46 -3.10 0.18
CA ALA A 47 8.72 -2.00 1.10
C ALA A 47 9.34 -0.81 0.36
N THR A 48 10.25 -1.06 -0.58
CA THR A 48 10.87 -0.02 -1.42
C THR A 48 9.81 0.74 -2.21
N ILE A 49 8.91 0.02 -2.90
CA ILE A 49 7.79 0.62 -3.63
C ILE A 49 6.87 1.39 -2.69
N PHE A 50 6.53 0.82 -1.53
CA PHE A 50 5.64 1.45 -0.57
C PHE A 50 6.20 2.79 -0.09
N PHE A 51 7.43 2.81 0.43
CA PHE A 51 8.03 4.02 0.95
C PHE A 51 8.28 5.07 -0.14
N ALA A 52 8.74 4.66 -1.33
CA ALA A 52 8.89 5.58 -2.46
C ALA A 52 7.55 6.19 -2.92
N GLN A 53 6.43 5.49 -2.76
CA GLN A 53 5.11 6.04 -3.09
C GLN A 53 4.52 6.93 -2.00
N PHE A 54 4.76 6.61 -0.73
CA PHE A 54 4.19 7.36 0.41
C PHE A 54 5.05 8.56 0.83
N VAL A 55 6.35 8.52 0.55
CA VAL A 55 7.31 9.60 0.80
C VAL A 55 8.04 9.93 -0.51
N GLN A 56 7.29 10.42 -1.50
CA GLN A 56 7.74 10.54 -2.90
C GLN A 56 9.01 11.39 -3.09
N GLU A 57 9.24 12.34 -2.20
CA GLU A 57 10.38 13.26 -2.24
C GLU A 57 11.58 12.73 -1.43
N ALA A 58 11.46 11.53 -0.83
CA ALA A 58 12.54 10.86 -0.13
C ALA A 58 13.67 10.45 -1.07
N THR A 59 14.89 10.58 -0.57
CA THR A 59 16.07 10.06 -1.26
C THR A 59 16.10 8.54 -1.21
N TYR A 60 16.77 7.90 -2.19
CA TYR A 60 16.99 6.46 -2.18
C TYR A 60 17.62 5.96 -0.87
N LYS A 61 18.50 6.74 -0.26
CA LYS A 61 19.13 6.41 1.02
C LYS A 61 18.12 6.35 2.17
N GLU A 62 17.20 7.30 2.23
CA GLU A 62 16.14 7.33 3.25
C GLU A 62 15.15 6.16 3.04
N VAL A 63 14.75 5.92 1.79
CA VAL A 63 13.91 4.74 1.46
C VAL A 63 14.62 3.44 1.85
N SER A 64 15.88 3.28 1.47
CA SER A 64 16.68 2.09 1.81
C SER A 64 16.84 1.89 3.32
N GLN A 65 16.85 2.97 4.10
CA GLN A 65 16.93 2.90 5.56
C GLN A 65 15.61 2.40 6.15
N MET A 66 14.47 3.00 5.78
CA MET A 66 13.14 2.55 6.19
C MET A 66 12.88 1.08 5.80
N VAL A 67 13.32 0.65 4.61
CA VAL A 67 13.22 -0.76 4.17
C VAL A 67 13.97 -1.68 5.13
N LYS A 68 15.22 -1.34 5.47
CA LYS A 68 16.01 -2.15 6.40
C LYS A 68 15.33 -2.22 7.77
N ASP A 69 14.92 -1.08 8.30
CA ASP A 69 14.40 -0.98 9.65
C ASP A 69 13.06 -1.72 9.78
N VAL A 70 12.15 -1.55 8.82
CA VAL A 70 10.85 -2.26 8.84
C VAL A 70 10.98 -3.76 8.67
N LEU A 71 11.93 -4.23 7.85
CA LEU A 71 12.20 -5.65 7.71
C LEU A 71 12.71 -6.24 9.02
N THR A 72 13.57 -5.52 9.75
CA THR A 72 14.02 -5.99 11.07
C THR A 72 12.87 -6.07 12.10
N VAL A 73 11.87 -5.19 11.99
CA VAL A 73 10.67 -5.21 12.85
C VAL A 73 9.81 -6.43 12.50
N ILE A 74 9.56 -6.66 11.21
CA ILE A 74 8.74 -7.77 10.73
C ILE A 74 9.37 -9.11 11.08
N GLU A 75 10.69 -9.27 10.87
CA GLU A 75 11.43 -10.48 11.23
C GLU A 75 11.35 -10.79 12.73
N LYS A 76 11.51 -9.78 13.59
CA LYS A 76 11.38 -9.95 15.05
C LYS A 76 9.97 -10.37 15.46
N SER A 77 8.94 -9.89 14.77
CA SER A 77 7.54 -10.13 15.14
C SER A 77 7.01 -11.51 14.72
N THR A 78 7.58 -12.09 13.66
CA THR A 78 7.09 -13.35 13.07
C THR A 78 7.62 -14.58 13.81
N GLY A 79 8.71 -14.45 14.57
CA GLY A 79 9.44 -15.61 15.10
C GLY A 79 9.98 -16.50 13.97
N SER A 80 10.94 -17.38 14.25
CA SER A 80 11.62 -18.16 13.20
C SER A 80 10.75 -19.17 12.45
N GLU A 81 9.44 -19.25 12.71
CA GLU A 81 8.57 -20.34 12.24
C GLU A 81 7.18 -19.92 11.72
N GLN A 82 6.78 -18.65 11.78
CA GLN A 82 5.50 -18.25 11.16
C GLN A 82 5.68 -17.80 9.71
N PRO A 83 4.76 -18.15 8.79
CA PRO A 83 4.71 -17.51 7.48
C PRO A 83 4.53 -16.01 7.69
N ALA A 84 5.31 -15.19 6.98
CA ALA A 84 5.10 -13.74 6.95
C ALA A 84 3.61 -13.48 6.70
N GLY A 85 2.94 -12.86 7.66
CA GLY A 85 1.50 -12.61 7.58
C GLY A 85 1.17 -11.84 6.30
N CYS A 86 -0.06 -12.02 5.79
CA CYS A 86 -0.56 -11.31 4.61
C CYS A 86 -0.24 -9.81 4.66
N LEU A 87 0.06 -9.24 3.49
CA LEU A 87 0.52 -7.87 3.25
C LEU A 87 -0.30 -6.78 3.95
N GLU A 88 -1.62 -6.95 4.04
CA GLU A 88 -2.53 -6.04 4.76
C GLU A 88 -2.19 -5.92 6.26
N ASN A 89 -1.67 -6.98 6.87
CA ASN A 89 -1.21 -6.96 8.25
C ASN A 89 0.11 -6.17 8.41
N GLN A 90 0.84 -5.92 7.31
CA GLN A 90 2.13 -5.23 7.32
C GLN A 90 2.03 -3.74 6.97
N VAL A 91 0.92 -3.28 6.37
CA VAL A 91 0.71 -1.85 6.05
C VAL A 91 0.85 -0.98 7.29
N SER A 92 0.31 -1.41 8.43
CA SER A 92 0.45 -0.68 9.69
C SER A 92 1.92 -0.53 10.09
N ALA A 93 2.72 -1.59 9.95
CA ALA A 93 4.15 -1.55 10.28
C ALA A 93 4.91 -0.60 9.35
N PHE A 94 4.57 -0.58 8.05
CA PHE A 94 5.19 0.34 7.10
C PHE A 94 4.84 1.79 7.42
N LEU A 95 3.57 2.12 7.69
CA LEU A 95 3.18 3.48 8.06
C LEU A 95 3.78 3.92 9.40
N GLU A 96 3.94 2.99 10.35
CA GLU A 96 4.59 3.24 11.62
C GLU A 96 6.09 3.50 11.45
N GLU A 97 6.77 2.79 10.54
CA GLU A 97 8.18 3.04 10.23
C GLU A 97 8.41 4.48 9.73
N ILE A 98 7.56 4.98 8.83
CA ILE A 98 7.64 6.38 8.36
C ILE A 98 7.60 7.37 9.54
N CYS A 99 6.81 7.06 10.56
CA CYS A 99 6.65 7.89 11.75
C CYS A 99 7.73 7.69 12.83
N HIS A 100 8.42 6.56 12.81
CA HIS A 100 9.55 6.28 13.70
C HIS A 100 10.84 6.97 13.26
N GLU A 101 11.00 7.16 11.95
CA GLU A 101 12.10 7.92 11.39
C GLU A 101 12.07 9.37 11.88
N LYS A 102 13.09 9.80 12.63
CA LYS A 102 13.03 11.08 13.37
C LYS A 102 12.87 12.30 12.48
N GLU A 103 13.50 12.29 11.31
CA GLU A 103 13.57 13.46 10.43
C GLU A 103 12.53 13.40 9.30
N ILE A 104 12.03 12.21 8.94
CA ILE A 104 11.17 12.00 7.77
C ILE A 104 9.81 12.72 7.91
N PRO A 105 9.06 12.59 9.04
CA PRO A 105 7.77 13.24 9.19
C PRO A 105 7.86 14.77 9.13
N GLU A 106 8.88 15.34 9.77
CA GLU A 106 9.06 16.79 9.77
C GLU A 106 9.52 17.29 8.39
N LYS A 107 10.53 16.64 7.81
CA LYS A 107 11.13 17.04 6.53
C LYS A 107 10.14 17.02 5.38
N TYR A 108 9.24 16.02 5.34
CA TYR A 108 8.28 15.84 4.26
C TYR A 108 6.84 16.24 4.62
N GLY A 109 6.64 16.87 5.78
CA GLY A 109 5.34 17.39 6.19
C GLY A 109 4.29 16.30 6.49
N LEU A 110 4.72 15.17 7.04
CA LEU A 110 3.89 14.01 7.39
C LEU A 110 3.61 13.92 8.90
N SER A 111 4.13 14.85 9.70
CA SER A 111 3.94 14.89 11.17
C SER A 111 2.48 14.85 11.60
N ASP A 112 1.59 15.54 10.87
CA ASP A 112 0.15 15.55 11.15
C ASP A 112 -0.46 14.16 10.97
N CYS A 113 -0.04 13.41 9.94
CA CYS A 113 -0.47 12.02 9.75
C CYS A 113 0.07 11.11 10.85
N CYS A 114 1.31 11.32 11.30
CA CYS A 114 1.91 10.55 12.37
C CYS A 114 1.26 10.78 13.75
N SER A 115 0.54 11.89 13.93
CA SER A 115 -0.27 12.15 15.13
C SER A 115 -1.56 11.31 15.20
N GLN A 116 -2.00 10.76 14.06
CA GLN A 116 -3.19 9.92 13.95
C GLN A 116 -2.85 8.43 14.15
N SER A 117 -3.85 7.55 14.15
CA SER A 117 -3.66 6.10 14.33
C SER A 117 -4.58 5.28 13.42
N GLY A 118 -4.21 4.01 13.16
CA GLY A 118 -5.04 3.08 12.42
C GLY A 118 -5.44 3.58 11.02
N GLU A 119 -6.72 3.50 10.72
CA GLU A 119 -7.31 3.91 9.44
C GLU A 119 -7.12 5.41 9.15
N GLU A 120 -7.31 6.27 10.16
CA GLU A 120 -7.16 7.73 10.01
C GLU A 120 -5.74 8.10 9.57
N ARG A 121 -4.73 7.44 10.15
CA ARG A 121 -3.32 7.60 9.73
C ARG A 121 -3.15 7.20 8.27
N HIS A 122 -3.67 6.03 7.88
CA HIS A 122 -3.55 5.53 6.51
C HIS A 122 -4.20 6.48 5.49
N ASP A 123 -5.42 6.94 5.78
CA ASP A 123 -6.15 7.88 4.91
C ASP A 123 -5.42 9.22 4.79
N CYS A 124 -4.84 9.72 5.88
CA CYS A 124 -4.02 10.92 5.85
C CYS A 124 -2.81 10.75 4.91
N PHE A 125 -2.08 9.65 5.04
CA PHE A 125 -0.95 9.35 4.16
C PHE A 125 -1.35 9.20 2.69
N LEU A 126 -2.52 8.60 2.41
CA LEU A 126 -3.06 8.53 1.05
C LEU A 126 -3.39 9.91 0.49
N ALA A 127 -3.94 10.81 1.31
CA ALA A 127 -4.25 12.18 0.91
C ALA A 127 -2.99 13.01 0.58
N HIS A 128 -1.83 12.65 1.16
CA HIS A 128 -0.54 13.29 0.85
C HIS A 128 0.09 12.81 -0.47
N LYS A 129 -0.36 11.68 -1.04
CA LYS A 129 0.18 11.19 -2.32
C LYS A 129 -0.18 12.13 -3.46
N LYS A 130 0.84 12.61 -4.17
CA LYS A 130 0.67 13.43 -5.38
C LYS A 130 0.76 12.53 -6.61
N ALA A 131 -0.21 12.64 -7.52
CA ALA A 131 -0.21 11.87 -8.76
C ALA A 131 1.03 12.17 -9.64
N ALA A 132 1.51 13.42 -9.61
CA ALA A 132 2.73 13.86 -10.28
C ALA A 132 3.42 14.96 -9.45
N PRO A 133 4.37 14.62 -8.56
CA PRO A 133 5.11 15.61 -7.79
C PRO A 133 5.99 16.45 -8.71
N GLU A 134 5.88 17.79 -8.63
CA GLU A 134 6.69 18.71 -9.44
C GLU A 134 8.20 18.61 -9.14
N SER A 135 8.56 18.14 -7.94
CA SER A 135 9.95 17.95 -7.52
C SER A 135 10.62 16.71 -8.13
N ILE A 136 9.85 15.79 -8.72
CA ILE A 136 10.40 14.59 -9.35
C ILE A 136 10.55 14.82 -10.86
N PRO A 137 11.79 14.84 -11.39
CA PRO A 137 12.00 14.99 -12.82
C PRO A 137 11.49 13.75 -13.58
N PRO A 138 11.15 13.90 -14.88
CA PRO A 138 10.83 12.75 -15.72
C PRO A 138 11.95 11.71 -15.70
N PHE A 139 11.58 10.44 -15.70
CA PHE A 139 12.53 9.34 -15.74
C PHE A 139 13.44 9.47 -16.97
N GLN A 140 14.74 9.48 -16.74
CA GLN A 140 15.75 9.53 -17.81
C GLN A 140 16.18 8.11 -18.13
N VAL A 141 15.93 7.67 -19.36
CA VAL A 141 16.39 6.35 -19.82
C VAL A 141 17.92 6.33 -19.77
N PRO A 142 18.53 5.46 -18.96
CA PRO A 142 19.98 5.42 -18.82
C PRO A 142 20.63 4.85 -20.09
N GLU A 143 21.91 5.22 -20.30
CA GLU A 143 22.66 4.78 -21.47
C GLU A 143 22.88 3.24 -21.42
N PRO A 144 22.55 2.49 -22.49
CA PRO A 144 22.51 1.03 -22.45
C PRO A 144 23.79 0.34 -21.97
N VAL A 145 24.97 0.77 -22.45
CA VAL A 145 26.25 0.12 -22.10
C VAL A 145 26.56 0.32 -20.62
N THR A 146 26.35 1.55 -20.12
CA THR A 146 26.53 1.91 -18.72
C THR A 146 25.54 1.15 -17.83
N SER A 147 24.29 1.01 -18.26
CA SER A 147 23.26 0.24 -17.55
C SER A 147 23.60 -1.24 -17.46
N CYS A 148 24.03 -1.87 -18.56
CA CYS A 148 24.44 -3.28 -18.54
C CYS A 148 25.61 -3.50 -17.58
N LYS A 149 26.61 -2.60 -17.59
CA LYS A 149 27.74 -2.68 -16.67
C LYS A 149 27.30 -2.55 -15.21
N ALA A 150 26.45 -1.57 -14.89
CA ALA A 150 25.95 -1.38 -13.53
C ALA A 150 25.12 -2.59 -13.04
N TYR A 151 24.31 -3.17 -13.92
CA TYR A 151 23.55 -4.39 -13.64
C TYR A 151 24.45 -5.60 -13.37
N GLU A 152 25.54 -5.75 -14.14
CA GLU A 152 26.53 -6.82 -13.92
C GLU A 152 27.32 -6.64 -12.62
N GLU A 153 27.62 -5.40 -12.23
CA GLU A 153 28.34 -5.06 -11.00
C GLU A 153 27.49 -5.33 -9.75
N ASP A 154 26.25 -4.83 -9.73
CA ASP A 154 25.32 -5.02 -8.61
C ASP A 154 23.87 -4.99 -9.11
N ARG A 155 23.35 -6.18 -9.39
CA ARG A 155 21.99 -6.37 -9.87
C ARG A 155 20.94 -5.84 -8.89
N GLU A 156 21.11 -6.11 -7.60
CA GLU A 156 20.10 -5.78 -6.59
C GLU A 156 20.00 -4.27 -6.40
N LEU A 157 21.15 -3.59 -6.31
CA LEU A 157 21.20 -2.14 -6.23
C LEU A 157 20.66 -1.48 -7.50
N PHE A 158 20.98 -2.03 -8.68
CA PHE A 158 20.51 -1.48 -9.95
C PHE A 158 18.99 -1.58 -10.09
N MET A 159 18.37 -2.68 -9.65
CA MET A 159 16.92 -2.89 -9.76
C MET A 159 16.11 -2.06 -8.76
N ASN A 160 16.71 -1.69 -7.62
CA ASN A 160 16.01 -0.96 -6.55
C ASN A 160 16.17 0.56 -6.60
N ARG A 161 17.11 1.09 -7.40
CA ARG A 161 17.43 2.52 -7.50
C ARG A 161 16.55 3.28 -8.50
#